data_AF-A0A497E2W5-F1
#
_entry.id   AF-A0A497E2W5-F1
#
_cell.length_a   1.000
_cell.length_b   1.000
_cell.length_c   1.000
_cell.angle_alpha   90.00
_cell.angle_beta   90.00
_cell.angle_gamma   90.00
#
_symmetry.space_group_name_H-M   'P 1'
#
loop_
_entity.id
_entity.type
_entity.pdbx_description
1 polymer ?
#
loop_
_entity_poly.entity_id
_entity_poly.type
_entity_poly.pdbx_seq_one_letter_code
_entity_poly.pdbx_strand_id
1 'polypeptide(L)'
;IPGEVIFEVEGGYGVNFHFYPDKGSELIVEPDPQFGVWGGAEGTHGEQLPSVDFSLGTIQAVFVLRGPGVKKGFRAKKPIFLRDVAPTLSHLLDIPMPKDAEGRILHEFFEN
;
A
#
# COMPACT_ATOMS: atom_id res chain seq x y z
N ILE A 1 -3.82 5.36 13.80
CA ILE A 1 -3.09 5.58 15.07
C ILE A 1 -3.60 6.88 15.67
N PRO A 2 -3.72 7.08 16.99
CA PRO A 2 -3.71 8.44 17.52
C PRO A 2 -2.36 9.06 17.16
N GLY A 3 -2.32 9.93 16.14
CA GLY A 3 -1.12 10.74 15.84
C GLY A 3 -0.45 10.56 14.49
N GLU A 4 -0.94 9.69 13.60
CA GLU A 4 -0.45 9.69 12.21
C GLU A 4 -1.37 10.58 11.37
N VAL A 5 -0.86 11.73 10.93
CA VAL A 5 -1.51 12.60 9.94
C VAL A 5 -0.83 12.31 8.62
N ILE A 6 -1.50 11.54 7.77
CA ILE A 6 -1.02 11.27 6.42
C ILE A 6 -1.57 12.38 5.53
N PHE A 7 -0.67 13.13 4.90
CA PHE A 7 -1.02 14.04 3.82
C PHE A 7 -0.92 13.25 2.52
N GLU A 8 -2.03 13.12 1.82
CA GLU A 8 -2.15 12.28 0.62
C GLU A 8 -2.71 13.09 -0.52
N VAL A 9 -2.25 12.74 -1.72
CA VAL A 9 -2.72 13.31 -2.97
C VAL A 9 -3.85 12.41 -3.50
N GLU A 10 -5.01 12.99 -3.77
CA GLU A 10 -6.16 12.25 -4.33
C GLU A 10 -5.84 11.77 -5.77
N GLY A 11 -6.47 10.67 -6.19
CA GLY A 11 -6.32 10.18 -7.57
C GLY A 11 -6.67 11.26 -8.58
N GLY A 12 -5.80 11.47 -9.58
CA GLY A 12 -5.92 12.56 -10.56
C GLY A 12 -5.06 13.79 -10.25
N TYR A 13 -4.43 13.84 -9.08
CA TYR A 13 -3.42 14.84 -8.72
C TYR A 13 -2.04 14.17 -8.61
N GLY A 14 -0.99 14.88 -9.01
CA GLY A 14 0.40 14.41 -8.90
C GLY A 14 1.29 15.49 -8.29
N VAL A 15 2.33 15.08 -7.57
CA VAL A 15 3.42 15.98 -7.17
C VAL A 15 4.56 15.81 -8.16
N ASN A 16 5.12 16.91 -8.65
CA ASN A 16 6.26 16.84 -9.55
C ASN A 16 7.51 16.52 -8.71
N PHE A 17 8.33 15.55 -9.13
CA PHE A 17 9.58 15.15 -8.48
C PHE A 17 10.58 16.33 -8.43
N HIS A 18 10.43 17.21 -7.46
CA HIS A 18 11.54 17.98 -6.90
C HIS A 18 11.73 17.51 -5.48
N PHE A 19 12.87 16.84 -5.27
CA PHE A 19 13.37 16.44 -3.96
C PHE A 19 13.21 17.60 -2.97
N TYR A 20 12.49 17.33 -1.86
CA TYR A 20 12.14 18.22 -0.76
C TYR A 20 10.85 19.05 -0.92
N PRO A 21 9.86 18.90 -0.01
CA PRO A 21 8.73 19.81 0.05
C PRO A 21 9.19 21.15 0.62
N ASP A 22 9.55 22.07 -0.28
CA ASP A 22 9.59 23.49 0.08
C ASP A 22 8.14 23.94 0.33
N LYS A 23 7.93 24.81 1.32
CA LYS A 23 6.61 25.36 1.73
C LYS A 23 5.81 26.08 0.62
N GLY A 24 6.30 26.06 -0.62
CA GLY A 24 5.70 26.69 -1.80
C GLY A 24 5.38 25.72 -2.94
N SER A 25 5.32 24.40 -2.72
CA SER A 25 4.89 23.46 -3.77
C SER A 25 3.44 23.75 -4.17
N GLU A 26 3.22 24.19 -5.41
CA GLU A 26 1.89 24.40 -5.97
C GLU A 26 1.17 23.05 -6.22
N LEU A 27 -0.11 22.99 -5.86
CA LEU A 27 -1.00 21.90 -6.21
C LEU A 27 -1.24 21.95 -7.73
N ILE A 28 -0.74 20.97 -8.49
CA ILE A 28 -1.06 20.89 -9.93
C ILE A 28 -2.48 20.34 -10.06
N VAL A 29 -3.39 21.18 -10.56
CA VAL A 29 -4.79 20.85 -10.80
C VAL A 29 -4.95 20.24 -12.19
N GLU A 30 -5.36 18.97 -12.20
CA GLU A 30 -5.82 18.10 -13.29
C GLU A 30 -4.89 17.84 -14.51
N PRO A 31 -4.84 16.58 -15.01
CA PRO A 31 -4.09 16.25 -16.21
C PRO A 31 -4.72 16.87 -17.47
N ASP A 32 -3.92 17.60 -18.22
CA ASP A 32 -4.28 18.19 -19.51
C ASP A 32 -4.53 17.09 -20.57
N PRO A 33 -5.73 17.06 -21.21
CA PRO A 33 -6.10 16.05 -22.21
C PRO A 33 -5.22 15.99 -23.47
N GLN A 34 -4.33 16.97 -23.71
CA GLN A 34 -3.47 17.00 -24.90
C GLN A 34 -2.22 16.10 -24.81
N PHE A 35 -1.83 15.62 -23.62
CA PHE A 35 -0.55 14.93 -23.38
C PHE A 35 -0.66 13.41 -23.19
N GLY A 36 -1.21 12.71 -24.18
CA GLY A 36 -1.30 11.24 -24.14
C GLY A 36 -0.01 10.49 -23.73
N VAL A 37 -0.22 9.21 -23.44
CA VAL A 37 0.70 8.10 -23.07
C VAL A 37 1.01 7.94 -21.57
N TRP A 38 1.16 8.99 -20.76
CA TRP A 38 1.24 8.89 -19.27
C TRP A 38 0.39 9.92 -18.48
N GLY A 39 -0.28 10.87 -19.16
CA GLY A 39 -1.57 11.47 -18.77
C GLY A 39 -1.84 11.86 -17.31
N GLY A 40 -0.82 12.25 -16.52
CA GLY A 40 -0.96 12.52 -15.08
C GLY A 40 -1.52 11.36 -14.25
N ALA A 41 -1.46 10.15 -14.78
CA ALA A 41 -1.92 8.91 -14.15
C ALA A 41 -0.73 8.11 -13.60
N GLU A 42 0.23 8.80 -13.00
CA GLU A 42 1.43 8.17 -12.46
C GLU A 42 1.22 7.85 -10.98
N GLY A 43 0.89 6.59 -10.69
CA GLY A 43 1.13 6.04 -9.37
C GLY A 43 2.63 5.85 -9.18
N THR A 44 3.28 6.80 -8.53
CA THR A 44 4.71 6.72 -8.20
C THR A 44 4.87 6.07 -6.82
N HIS A 45 6.03 5.47 -6.54
CA HIS A 45 6.25 4.83 -5.25
C HIS A 45 6.44 5.88 -4.14
N GLY A 46 5.44 6.04 -3.26
CA GLY A 46 5.57 6.79 -2.00
C GLY A 46 4.82 8.12 -1.92
N GLU A 47 4.15 8.55 -2.99
CA GLU A 47 3.43 9.84 -3.01
C GLU A 47 1.91 9.69 -2.78
N GLN A 48 1.35 8.51 -3.10
CA GLN A 48 -0.06 8.20 -2.96
C GLN A 48 -0.29 6.89 -2.21
N LEU A 49 -1.52 6.68 -1.72
CA LEU A 49 -1.90 5.38 -1.19
C LEU A 49 -1.83 4.31 -2.29
N PRO A 50 -1.33 3.10 -1.97
CA PRO A 50 -1.22 2.05 -2.97
C PRO A 50 -2.55 1.64 -3.59
N SER A 51 -3.67 1.87 -2.90
CA SER A 51 -5.03 1.56 -3.36
C SER A 51 -5.67 2.62 -4.24
N VAL A 52 -5.01 3.75 -4.51
CA VAL A 52 -5.51 4.75 -5.46
C VAL A 52 -5.55 4.14 -6.85
N ASP A 53 -6.68 4.32 -7.53
CA ASP A 53 -6.90 3.88 -8.91
C ASP A 53 -6.49 5.01 -9.87
N PHE A 54 -5.50 4.73 -10.71
CA PHE A 54 -4.97 5.65 -11.71
C PHE A 54 -5.56 5.35 -13.11
N SER A 55 -6.79 4.83 -13.19
CA SER A 55 -7.48 4.39 -14.42
C SER A 55 -6.87 3.17 -15.12
N LEU A 56 -5.55 3.02 -15.10
CA LEU A 56 -4.83 1.84 -15.59
C LEU A 56 -4.71 0.74 -14.53
N GLY A 57 -5.00 1.07 -13.27
CA GLY A 57 -4.92 0.16 -12.14
C GLY A 57 -4.39 0.87 -10.89
N THR A 58 -4.02 0.06 -9.91
CA THR A 58 -3.47 0.50 -8.63
C THR A 58 -2.01 0.07 -8.51
N ILE A 59 -1.28 0.66 -7.57
CA ILE A 59 0.09 0.25 -7.23
C ILE A 59 0.11 -0.67 -6.00
N GLN A 60 -1.01 -1.36 -5.72
CA GLN A 60 -1.10 -2.29 -4.58
C GLN A 60 -0.08 -3.42 -4.72
N ALA A 61 0.61 -3.72 -3.62
CA ALA A 61 1.48 -4.88 -3.55
C ALA A 61 0.67 -6.19 -3.63
N VAL A 62 1.30 -7.23 -4.18
CA VAL A 62 0.74 -8.59 -4.21
C VAL A 62 1.28 -9.38 -3.02
N PHE A 63 0.38 -10.01 -2.26
CA PHE A 63 0.73 -10.91 -1.16
C PHE A 63 0.28 -12.34 -1.49
N VAL A 64 1.22 -13.28 -1.48
CA VAL A 64 0.98 -14.72 -1.67
C VAL A 64 1.65 -15.49 -0.54
N LEU A 65 0.88 -16.33 0.16
CA LEU A 65 1.35 -17.16 1.26
C LEU A 65 1.07 -18.63 0.95
N ARG A 66 2.09 -19.49 1.12
CA ARG A 66 1.98 -20.93 0.89
C ARG A 66 2.93 -21.68 1.82
N GLY A 67 2.42 -22.69 2.50
CA GLY A 67 3.20 -23.55 3.38
C GLY A 67 2.32 -24.53 4.15
N PRO A 68 2.92 -25.37 5.01
CA PRO A 68 2.17 -26.18 5.97
C PRO A 68 1.26 -25.30 6.83
N GLY A 69 0.03 -25.75 7.10
CA GLY A 69 -0.93 -25.01 7.91
C GLY A 69 -1.51 -23.75 7.24
N VAL A 70 -1.28 -23.51 5.95
CA VAL A 70 -1.85 -22.39 5.18
C VAL A 70 -2.94 -22.89 4.23
N LYS A 71 -4.13 -22.30 4.32
CA LYS A 71 -5.28 -22.65 3.47
C LYS A 71 -4.95 -22.51 1.99
N LYS A 72 -5.18 -23.57 1.22
CA LYS A 72 -5.03 -23.55 -0.24
C LYS A 72 -6.17 -22.79 -0.91
N GLY A 73 -5.84 -21.93 -1.88
CA GLY A 73 -6.83 -21.21 -2.68
C GLY A 73 -7.61 -20.14 -1.92
N PHE A 74 -7.23 -19.82 -0.69
CA PHE A 74 -7.86 -18.75 0.08
C PHE A 74 -7.58 -17.38 -0.56
N ARG A 75 -8.63 -16.57 -0.70
CA ARG A 75 -8.55 -15.17 -1.12
C ARG A 75 -9.05 -14.30 0.01
N ALA A 76 -8.21 -13.36 0.45
CA ALA A 76 -8.58 -12.42 1.50
C ALA A 76 -9.77 -11.56 1.07
N LYS A 77 -10.76 -11.42 1.96
CA LYS A 77 -11.95 -10.59 1.74
C LYS A 77 -11.76 -9.12 2.17
N LYS A 78 -10.72 -8.87 2.96
CA LYS A 78 -10.36 -7.56 3.49
C LYS A 78 -8.93 -7.23 3.07
N PRO A 79 -8.58 -5.94 2.94
CA PRO A 79 -7.20 -5.54 2.71
C PRO A 79 -6.25 -6.11 3.77
N ILE A 80 -5.05 -6.42 3.32
CA ILE A 80 -3.89 -6.77 4.15
C ILE A 80 -2.94 -5.58 4.07
N PHE A 81 -2.38 -5.19 5.21
CA PHE A 81 -1.38 -4.12 5.25
C PHE A 81 0.02 -4.71 5.31
N LEU A 82 1.00 -3.96 4.81
CA LEU A 82 2.41 -4.39 4.84
C LEU A 82 2.89 -4.71 6.27
N ARG A 83 2.41 -3.94 7.26
CA ARG A 83 2.71 -4.16 8.69
C ARG A 83 2.21 -5.50 9.23
N ASP A 84 1.25 -6.15 8.57
CA ASP A 84 0.70 -7.45 9.00
C ASP A 84 1.63 -8.62 8.62
N VAL A 85 2.57 -8.43 7.69
CA VAL A 85 3.41 -9.50 7.15
C VAL A 85 4.35 -10.07 8.21
N ALA A 86 5.14 -9.21 8.87
CA ALA A 86 6.12 -9.63 9.86
C ALA A 86 5.52 -10.37 11.07
N PRO A 87 4.46 -9.88 11.75
CA PRO A 87 3.82 -10.63 12.84
C PRO A 87 3.19 -11.95 12.37
N THR A 88 2.63 -11.99 11.15
CA THR A 88 2.06 -13.23 10.58
C THR A 88 3.12 -14.30 10.35
N LEU A 89 4.26 -13.93 9.76
CA LEU A 89 5.37 -14.87 9.54
C LEU A 89 5.99 -15.34 10.86
N SER A 90 6.09 -14.45 11.85
CA SER A 90 6.63 -14.80 13.17
C SER A 90 5.77 -15.86 13.85
N HIS A 91 4.45 -15.73 13.75
CA HIS A 91 3.51 -16.73 14.25
C HIS A 91 3.64 -18.08 13.54
N LEU A 92 3.75 -18.08 12.20
CA LEU A 92 3.91 -19.32 11.43
C LEU A 92 5.23 -20.06 11.70
N LEU A 93 6.29 -19.30 11.99
CA LEU A 93 7.63 -19.83 12.22
C LEU A 93 7.90 -20.16 13.69
N ASP A 94 6.95 -19.89 14.58
CA ASP A 94 7.10 -20.01 16.04
C ASP A 94 8.34 -19.27 16.57
N ILE A 95 8.51 -18.03 16.10
CA ILE A 95 9.59 -17.13 16.53
C ILE A 95 9.03 -15.90 17.25
N PRO A 96 9.85 -15.21 18.07
CA PRO A 96 9.41 -13.99 18.75
C PRO A 96 8.91 -12.92 17.77
N MET A 97 7.81 -12.27 18.13
CA MET A 97 7.27 -11.16 17.37
C MET A 97 8.26 -9.97 17.36
N PRO A 98 8.42 -9.24 16.24
CA PRO A 98 9.22 -8.02 16.24
C PRO A 98 8.70 -7.03 17.28
N LYS A 99 9.61 -6.45 18.06
CA LYS A 99 9.28 -5.60 19.21
C LYS A 99 8.36 -4.42 18.90
N ASP A 100 8.46 -3.87 17.69
CA ASP A 100 7.72 -2.69 17.22
C ASP A 100 6.63 -3.08 16.19
N ALA A 101 6.22 -4.35 16.15
CA ALA A 101 5.17 -4.80 15.23
C ALA A 101 3.81 -4.19 15.63
N GLU A 102 3.23 -3.39 14.73
CA GLU A 102 1.90 -2.81 14.93
C GLU A 102 0.80 -3.56 14.18
N GLY A 103 1.15 -4.42 13.22
CA GLY A 103 0.21 -5.17 12.39
C GLY A 103 -0.46 -6.33 13.11
N ARG A 104 -1.54 -6.84 12.52
CA ARG A 104 -2.25 -8.02 13.02
C ARG A 104 -1.68 -9.31 12.42
N ILE A 105 -1.86 -10.42 13.13
CA ILE A 105 -1.64 -11.75 12.56
C ILE A 105 -2.82 -12.09 11.65
N LEU A 106 -2.53 -12.52 10.42
CA LEU A 106 -3.52 -12.88 9.40
C LEU A 106 -4.09 -14.29 9.61
N HIS A 107 -4.71 -14.54 10.76
CA HIS A 107 -5.25 -15.86 11.13
C HIS A 107 -6.24 -16.44 10.11
N GLU A 108 -6.90 -15.60 9.32
CA GLU A 108 -7.81 -16.06 8.26
C GLU A 108 -7.12 -16.94 7.19
N PHE A 109 -5.79 -16.83 7.03
CA PHE A 109 -4.99 -17.61 6.09
C PHE A 109 -4.65 -19.02 6.57
N PHE A 110 -4.80 -19.34 7.86
CA PHE A 110 -4.32 -20.60 8.41
C PHE A 110 -5.41 -21.68 8.38
N GLU A 111 -5.00 -22.94 8.19
CA GLU A 111 -5.86 -24.10 8.38
C GLU A 111 -6.32 -24.12 9.83
N ASN A 112 -7.60 -24.47 10.07
CA ASN A 112 -8.17 -24.49 11.42
C ASN A 112 -7.48 -25.53 12.31
#